data_AF-A0A7W8KLE2-F1
#
_entry.id   AF-A0A7W8KLE2-F1
#
_cell.length_a   1.000
_cell.length_b   1.000
_cell.length_c   1.000
_cell.angle_alpha   90.00
_cell.angle_beta   90.00
_cell.angle_gamma   90.00
#
_symmetry.space_group_name_H-M   'P 1'
#
loop_
_entity.id
_entity.type
_entity.pdbx_description
1 polymer ?
#
loop_
_entity_poly.entity_id
_entity_poly.type
_entity_poly.pdbx_seq_one_letter_code
_entity_poly.pdbx_strand_id
1 'polypeptide(L)'
;MIDKSSIKEFLLRQIPRPEASCLCGSGIEFGKCCRENIAHVDSRRVDSLSPAELLAKKRALLTRYSIWHRQHTRLLIQRDPDAGEKLLQLDLAAMSDFVDGLMAAYNATSMLEDFATVLERLRGNIEDERWQRKITYFQALSVSLALGDIERARAEIKKLLPFSDNEDSATLQLYLELYSVDLSFSTRQDIDRPETTGPDLKLV
;
A
#
# COMPACT_ATOMS: atom_id res chain seq x y z
N MET A 1 24.59 5.20 27.45
CA MET A 1 23.35 5.91 27.85
C MET A 1 22.92 6.75 26.66
N ILE A 2 21.80 6.46 26.01
CA ILE A 2 21.37 7.23 24.83
C ILE A 2 20.69 8.50 25.32
N ASP A 3 21.16 9.65 24.85
CA ASP A 3 20.60 10.96 25.19
C ASP A 3 19.15 11.07 24.70
N LYS A 4 18.23 11.32 25.62
CA LYS A 4 16.79 11.50 25.32
C LYS A 4 16.55 12.70 24.39
N SER A 5 17.41 13.72 24.44
CA SER A 5 17.33 14.88 23.54
C SER A 5 17.56 14.46 22.08
N SER A 6 18.59 13.64 21.85
CA SER A 6 18.92 13.10 20.53
C SER A 6 17.82 12.23 19.93
N ILE A 7 17.16 11.39 20.74
CA ILE A 7 16.02 10.55 20.27
C ILE A 7 14.83 11.43 19.88
N LYS A 8 14.47 12.41 20.72
CA LYS A 8 13.34 13.30 20.43
C LYS A 8 13.58 14.09 19.14
N GLU A 9 14.79 14.60 18.95
CA GLU A 9 15.15 15.31 17.72
C GLU A 9 15.08 14.40 16.49
N PHE A 10 15.57 13.15 16.60
CA PHE A 10 15.43 12.16 15.53
C PHE A 10 13.97 11.91 15.15
N LEU A 11 13.09 11.67 16.14
CA LEU A 11 11.68 11.40 15.89
C LEU A 11 10.99 12.59 15.21
N LEU A 12 11.29 13.82 15.64
CA LEU A 12 10.74 15.03 15.03
C LEU A 12 11.19 15.21 13.57
N ARG A 13 12.42 14.79 13.22
CA ARG A 13 12.91 14.84 11.83
C ARG A 13 12.18 13.89 10.88
N GLN A 14 11.48 12.87 11.41
CA GLN A 14 10.67 11.96 10.58
C GLN A 14 9.32 12.58 10.19
N ILE A 15 8.87 13.63 10.90
CA ILE A 15 7.68 14.39 10.52
C ILE A 15 8.06 15.31 9.35
N PRO A 16 7.32 15.28 8.23
CA PRO A 16 7.61 16.16 7.10
C PRO A 16 7.59 17.64 7.53
N ARG A 17 8.47 18.44 6.93
CA ARG A 17 8.38 19.89 7.04
C ARG A 17 7.08 20.38 6.38
N PRO A 18 6.51 21.52 6.80
CA PRO A 18 5.26 22.01 6.23
C PRO A 18 5.28 22.15 4.70
N GLU A 19 6.42 22.49 4.12
CA GLU A 19 6.62 22.73 2.68
C GLU A 19 6.93 21.45 1.90
N ALA A 20 7.23 20.34 2.58
CA ALA A 20 7.47 19.05 1.94
C ALA A 20 6.15 18.47 1.41
N SER A 21 6.22 17.65 0.36
CA SER A 21 5.05 16.91 -0.13
C SER A 21 4.48 16.01 0.97
N CYS A 22 3.15 15.97 1.07
CA CYS A 22 2.46 15.16 2.05
C CYS A 22 2.62 13.66 1.78
N LEU A 23 2.83 12.87 2.84
CA LEU A 23 3.00 11.41 2.76
C LEU A 23 1.73 10.65 2.40
N CYS A 24 0.57 11.33 2.29
CA CYS A 24 -0.63 10.71 1.75
C CYS A 24 -0.64 10.58 0.21
N GLY A 25 0.41 11.04 -0.47
CA GLY A 25 0.53 10.97 -1.93
C GLY A 25 -0.30 12.01 -2.70
N SER A 26 -1.00 12.93 -2.02
CA SER A 26 -1.83 13.94 -2.68
C SER A 26 -1.04 14.91 -3.59
N GLY A 27 0.27 15.05 -3.37
CA GLY A 27 1.11 16.07 -4.03
C GLY A 27 0.97 17.47 -3.42
N ILE A 28 0.08 17.64 -2.43
CA ILE A 28 -0.08 18.89 -1.67
C ILE A 28 1.01 18.97 -0.59
N GLU A 29 1.47 20.18 -0.28
CA GLU A 29 2.34 20.45 0.86
C GLU A 29 1.74 19.92 2.17
N PHE A 30 2.55 19.27 3.00
CA PHE A 30 2.13 18.63 4.24
C PHE A 30 1.40 19.59 5.18
N GLY A 31 1.89 20.83 5.29
CA GLY A 31 1.32 21.89 6.10
C GLY A 31 -0.11 22.26 5.70
N LYS A 32 -0.44 22.17 4.41
CA LYS A 32 -1.76 22.48 3.85
C LYS A 32 -2.65 21.24 3.72
N CYS A 33 -2.10 20.04 3.89
CA CYS A 33 -2.79 18.79 3.61
C CYS A 33 -3.23 18.06 4.89
N CYS A 34 -2.28 17.46 5.61
CA CYS A 34 -2.59 16.55 6.71
C CYS A 34 -2.10 17.05 8.08
N ARG A 35 -1.25 18.08 8.12
CA ARG A 35 -0.60 18.53 9.37
C ARG A 35 -1.56 18.77 10.53
N GLU A 36 -2.68 19.43 10.27
CA GLU A 36 -3.68 19.73 11.32
C GLU A 36 -4.58 18.53 11.64
N ASN A 37 -4.72 17.60 10.70
CA ASN A 37 -5.65 16.49 10.80
C ASN A 37 -5.04 15.24 11.43
N ILE A 38 -3.72 15.01 11.33
CA ILE A 38 -3.06 13.80 11.83
C ILE A 38 -3.28 13.56 13.34
N ALA A 39 -3.41 14.61 14.14
CA ALA A 39 -3.62 14.50 15.59
C ALA A 39 -5.07 14.12 15.96
N HIS A 40 -6.01 14.24 15.02
CA HIS A 40 -7.45 14.15 15.29
C HIS A 40 -8.15 13.06 14.48
N VAL A 41 -7.41 12.18 13.81
CA VAL A 41 -8.02 11.13 12.97
C VAL A 41 -8.91 10.16 13.76
N ASP A 42 -8.67 9.97 15.05
CA ASP A 42 -9.46 9.05 15.89
C ASP A 42 -10.73 9.69 16.47
N SER A 43 -10.89 11.02 16.40
CA SER A 43 -11.93 11.73 17.16
C SER A 43 -13.29 11.88 16.46
N ARG A 44 -13.37 11.63 15.14
CA ARG A 44 -14.62 11.75 14.37
C ARG A 44 -15.21 10.39 14.02
N ARG A 45 -16.49 10.15 14.31
CA ARG A 45 -17.23 8.97 13.80
C ARG A 45 -17.32 9.04 12.28
N VAL A 46 -17.16 7.89 11.60
CA VAL A 46 -17.07 7.81 10.13
C VAL A 46 -18.42 8.08 9.47
N ASP A 47 -19.51 7.67 10.11
CA ASP A 47 -20.86 7.62 9.53
C ASP A 47 -21.49 9.00 9.24
N SER A 48 -20.85 10.08 9.68
CA SER A 48 -21.34 11.46 9.56
C SER A 48 -20.45 12.35 8.69
N LEU A 49 -19.46 11.79 7.99
CA LEU A 49 -18.52 12.58 7.19
C LEU A 49 -19.01 12.73 5.75
N SER A 50 -18.88 13.93 5.20
CA SER A 50 -18.99 14.12 3.74
C SER A 50 -17.86 13.36 3.01
N PRO A 51 -18.01 13.03 1.71
CA PRO A 51 -16.96 12.38 0.94
C PRO A 51 -15.60 13.10 1.00
N ALA A 52 -15.62 14.44 0.97
CA ALA A 52 -14.40 15.26 1.09
C ALA A 52 -13.73 15.13 2.46
N GLU A 53 -14.53 15.13 3.55
CA GLU A 53 -13.99 14.93 4.90
C GLU A 53 -13.49 13.51 5.12
N LEU A 54 -14.16 12.51 4.53
CA LEU A 54 -13.70 11.13 4.55
C LEU A 54 -12.34 10.99 3.84
N LEU A 55 -12.20 11.59 2.65
CA LEU A 55 -10.93 11.63 1.93
C LEU A 55 -9.82 12.31 2.74
N ALA A 56 -10.11 13.47 3.34
CA ALA A 56 -9.17 14.17 4.21
C ALA A 56 -8.75 13.31 5.42
N LYS A 57 -9.70 12.61 6.05
CA LYS A 57 -9.44 11.69 7.15
C LYS A 57 -8.58 10.49 6.73
N LYS A 58 -8.88 9.85 5.59
CA LYS A 58 -8.09 8.73 5.06
C LYS A 58 -6.66 9.16 4.72
N ARG A 59 -6.48 10.33 4.08
CA ARG A 59 -5.17 10.93 3.82
C ARG A 59 -4.39 11.18 5.11
N ALA A 60 -5.03 11.74 6.13
CA ALA A 60 -4.40 12.00 7.41
C ALA A 60 -4.00 10.72 8.15
N LEU A 61 -4.84 9.67 8.10
CA LEU A 61 -4.54 8.38 8.72
C LEU A 61 -3.31 7.72 8.08
N LEU A 62 -3.27 7.67 6.74
CA LEU A 62 -2.13 7.15 5.99
C LEU A 62 -0.84 7.95 6.27
N THR A 63 -0.94 9.28 6.35
CA THR A 63 0.19 10.15 6.68
C THR A 63 0.72 9.89 8.08
N ARG A 64 -0.17 9.80 9.07
CA ARG A 64 0.21 9.51 10.47
C ARG A 64 0.94 8.18 10.56
N TYR A 65 0.41 7.15 9.91
CA TYR A 65 1.01 5.83 9.96
C TYR A 65 2.35 5.77 9.22
N SER A 66 2.49 6.45 8.09
CA SER A 66 3.78 6.59 7.39
C SER A 66 4.85 7.26 8.27
N ILE A 67 4.46 8.24 9.09
CA ILE A 67 5.36 8.86 10.07
C ILE A 67 5.76 7.84 11.15
N TRP A 68 4.80 7.08 11.69
CA TRP A 68 5.08 6.06 12.70
C TRP A 68 6.00 4.96 12.20
N HIS A 69 5.80 4.46 10.99
CA HIS A 69 6.70 3.50 10.34
C HIS A 69 8.14 4.02 10.33
N ARG A 70 8.34 5.28 9.89
CA ARG A 70 9.66 5.93 9.86
C ARG A 70 10.26 6.13 11.25
N GLN A 71 9.43 6.45 12.24
CA GLN A 71 9.83 6.70 13.62
C GLN A 71 10.16 5.44 14.41
N HIS A 72 9.52 4.31 14.11
CA HIS A 72 9.57 3.13 14.96
C HIS A 72 10.12 1.93 14.21
N THR A 73 9.45 1.48 13.15
CA THR A 73 9.76 0.24 12.45
C THR A 73 11.11 0.29 11.76
N ARG A 74 11.38 1.37 10.99
CA ARG A 74 12.67 1.55 10.33
C ARG A 74 13.85 1.56 11.33
N LEU A 75 13.65 2.16 12.50
CA LEU A 75 14.65 2.14 13.56
C LEU A 75 14.79 0.76 14.20
N LEU A 76 13.69 0.05 14.40
CA LEU A 76 13.71 -1.27 15.00
C LEU A 76 14.45 -2.26 14.12
N ILE A 77 14.23 -2.25 12.79
CA ILE A 77 14.95 -3.08 11.83
C ILE A 77 16.48 -2.96 11.99
N GLN A 78 16.99 -1.75 12.26
CA GLN A 78 18.43 -1.52 12.44
C GLN A 78 18.98 -2.06 13.77
N ARG A 79 18.12 -2.23 14.79
CA ARG A 79 18.52 -2.58 16.16
C ARG A 79 18.25 -4.04 16.49
N ASP A 80 17.14 -4.54 16.01
CA ASP A 80 16.63 -5.89 16.16
C ASP A 80 15.94 -6.28 14.85
N PRO A 81 16.68 -6.84 13.88
CA PRO A 81 16.15 -7.17 12.56
C PRO A 81 14.94 -8.11 12.61
N ASP A 82 14.93 -9.10 13.50
CA ASP A 82 13.85 -10.08 13.60
C ASP A 82 12.56 -9.46 14.13
N ALA A 83 12.65 -8.62 15.18
CA ALA A 83 11.50 -7.88 15.68
C ALA A 83 11.05 -6.79 14.69
N GLY A 84 12.01 -6.15 14.01
CA GLY A 84 11.76 -5.14 12.98
C GLY A 84 11.01 -5.71 11.78
N GLU A 85 11.38 -6.90 11.32
CA GLU A 85 10.71 -7.60 10.22
C GLU A 85 9.27 -7.98 10.58
N LYS A 86 9.02 -8.49 11.79
CA LYS A 86 7.65 -8.77 12.27
C LYS A 86 6.79 -7.52 12.31
N LEU A 87 7.35 -6.40 12.78
CA LEU A 87 6.62 -5.13 12.80
C LEU A 87 6.41 -4.57 11.39
N LEU A 88 7.38 -4.75 10.48
CA LEU A 88 7.25 -4.36 9.08
C LEU A 88 6.10 -5.12 8.40
N GLN A 89 5.93 -6.42 8.66
CA GLN A 89 4.80 -7.17 8.14
C GLN A 89 3.45 -6.59 8.59
N LEU A 90 3.33 -6.20 9.86
CA LEU A 90 2.14 -5.52 10.39
C LEU A 90 1.93 -4.16 9.72
N ASP A 91 3.00 -3.38 9.55
CA ASP A 91 2.94 -2.09 8.89
C ASP A 91 2.48 -2.20 7.44
N LEU A 92 2.99 -3.18 6.69
CA LEU A 92 2.62 -3.42 5.29
C LEU A 92 1.14 -3.78 5.16
N ALA A 93 0.62 -4.64 6.05
CA ALA A 93 -0.80 -4.99 6.09
C ALA A 93 -1.67 -3.76 6.41
N ALA A 94 -1.35 -3.03 7.48
CA ALA A 94 -2.10 -1.84 7.88
C ALA A 94 -2.07 -0.74 6.82
N MET A 95 -0.91 -0.50 6.21
CA MET A 95 -0.77 0.47 5.12
C MET A 95 -1.55 0.05 3.88
N SER A 96 -1.60 -1.25 3.56
CA SER A 96 -2.43 -1.78 2.48
C SER A 96 -3.91 -1.47 2.73
N ASP A 97 -4.42 -1.72 3.95
CA ASP A 97 -5.81 -1.40 4.32
C ASP A 97 -6.11 0.10 4.25
N PHE A 98 -5.14 0.95 4.61
CA PHE A 98 -5.29 2.40 4.48
C PHE A 98 -5.30 2.86 3.02
N VAL A 99 -4.51 2.23 2.14
CA VAL A 99 -4.52 2.53 0.70
C VAL A 99 -5.82 2.08 0.07
N ASP A 100 -6.35 0.92 0.42
CA ASP A 100 -7.66 0.45 -0.05
C ASP A 100 -8.78 1.43 0.35
N GLY A 101 -8.83 1.77 1.65
CA GLY A 101 -9.78 2.76 2.15
C GLY A 101 -9.59 4.16 1.55
N LEU A 102 -8.37 4.52 1.14
CA LEU A 102 -8.09 5.76 0.42
C LEU A 102 -8.60 5.69 -1.02
N MET A 103 -8.37 4.59 -1.73
CA MET A 103 -8.87 4.37 -3.09
C MET A 103 -10.40 4.49 -3.13
N ALA A 104 -11.09 3.84 -2.19
CA ALA A 104 -12.53 3.96 -2.05
C ALA A 104 -12.99 5.42 -1.87
N ALA A 105 -12.24 6.22 -1.08
CA ALA A 105 -12.54 7.63 -0.89
C ALA A 105 -12.29 8.47 -2.15
N TYR A 106 -11.22 8.21 -2.92
CA TYR A 106 -10.99 8.87 -4.22
C TYR A 106 -12.09 8.53 -5.22
N ASN A 107 -12.54 7.26 -5.24
CA ASN A 107 -13.65 6.84 -6.09
C ASN A 107 -14.96 7.55 -5.71
N ALA A 108 -15.27 7.65 -4.41
CA ALA A 108 -16.46 8.34 -3.91
C ALA A 108 -16.46 9.86 -4.19
N THR A 109 -15.29 10.46 -4.45
CA THR A 109 -15.15 11.86 -4.87
C THR A 109 -14.96 12.02 -6.38
N SER A 110 -15.12 10.96 -7.18
CA SER A 110 -14.88 10.97 -8.63
C SER A 110 -13.48 11.43 -9.04
N MET A 111 -12.48 11.15 -8.20
CA MET A 111 -11.06 11.48 -8.42
C MET A 111 -10.20 10.23 -8.65
N LEU A 112 -10.80 9.10 -9.05
CA LEU A 112 -10.06 7.84 -9.18
C LEU A 112 -8.95 7.91 -10.26
N GLU A 113 -9.12 8.76 -11.29
CA GLU A 113 -8.11 9.01 -12.31
C GLU A 113 -6.79 9.58 -11.76
N ASP A 114 -6.86 10.40 -10.71
CA ASP A 114 -5.68 10.95 -10.04
C ASP A 114 -4.97 9.91 -9.17
N PHE A 115 -5.66 8.82 -8.82
CA PHE A 115 -5.20 7.87 -7.82
C PHE A 115 -3.93 7.12 -8.25
N ALA A 116 -3.73 6.89 -9.55
CA ALA A 116 -2.49 6.31 -10.07
C ALA A 116 -1.26 7.15 -9.70
N THR A 117 -1.38 8.49 -9.77
CA THR A 117 -0.29 9.41 -9.39
C THR A 117 -0.09 9.42 -7.87
N VAL A 118 -1.16 9.25 -7.11
CA VAL A 118 -1.11 9.13 -5.64
C VAL A 118 -0.32 7.88 -5.26
N LEU A 119 -0.63 6.73 -5.87
CA LEU A 119 0.05 5.46 -5.66
C LEU A 119 1.55 5.55 -5.94
N GLU A 120 1.96 6.19 -7.02
CA GLU A 120 3.39 6.38 -7.33
C GLU A 120 4.14 7.21 -6.28
N ARG A 121 3.48 8.20 -5.65
CA ARG A 121 4.09 8.94 -4.54
C ARG A 121 4.14 8.12 -3.26
N LEU A 122 3.13 7.29 -3.01
CA LEU A 122 3.09 6.38 -1.85
C LEU A 122 4.15 5.28 -1.94
N ARG A 123 4.59 4.95 -3.15
CA ARG A 123 5.66 3.98 -3.42
C ARG A 123 6.93 4.24 -2.60
N GLY A 124 7.28 5.51 -2.37
CA GLY A 124 8.44 5.92 -1.58
C GLY A 124 8.21 6.02 -0.06
N ASN A 125 7.03 5.65 0.45
CA ASN A 125 6.78 5.70 1.89
C ASN A 125 7.49 4.57 2.65
N ILE A 126 7.66 3.40 2.02
CA ILE A 126 8.34 2.22 2.56
C ILE A 126 9.29 1.67 1.48
N GLU A 127 10.58 1.60 1.81
CA GLU A 127 11.61 1.05 0.94
C GLU A 127 11.69 -0.49 1.10
N ASP A 128 10.61 -1.20 0.75
CA ASP A 128 10.51 -2.66 0.82
C ASP A 128 9.84 -3.20 -0.45
N GLU A 129 10.37 -4.28 -1.03
CA GLU A 129 9.86 -4.86 -2.27
C GLU A 129 8.39 -5.29 -2.17
N ARG A 130 7.95 -5.82 -1.03
CA ARG A 130 6.54 -6.21 -0.82
C ARG A 130 5.63 -4.99 -0.88
N TRP A 131 6.09 -3.84 -0.39
CA TRP A 131 5.35 -2.58 -0.57
C TRP A 131 5.28 -2.17 -2.04
N GLN A 132 6.39 -2.30 -2.78
CA GLN A 132 6.41 -2.00 -4.21
C GLN A 132 5.40 -2.85 -4.98
N ARG A 133 5.33 -4.14 -4.66
CA ARG A 133 4.36 -5.09 -5.22
C ARG A 133 2.92 -4.70 -4.85
N LYS A 134 2.66 -4.33 -3.60
CA LYS A 134 1.34 -3.84 -3.15
C LYS A 134 0.87 -2.59 -3.88
N ILE A 135 1.77 -1.63 -4.11
CA ILE A 135 1.43 -0.45 -4.91
C ILE A 135 1.05 -0.85 -6.34
N THR A 136 1.82 -1.74 -6.98
CA THR A 136 1.49 -2.24 -8.32
C THR A 136 0.15 -2.99 -8.37
N TYR A 137 -0.19 -3.77 -7.34
CA TYR A 137 -1.52 -4.36 -7.18
C TYR A 137 -2.61 -3.28 -7.18
N PHE A 138 -2.48 -2.24 -6.35
CA PHE A 138 -3.46 -1.15 -6.31
C PHE A 138 -3.54 -0.37 -7.63
N GLN A 139 -2.44 -0.27 -8.39
CA GLN A 139 -2.47 0.33 -9.72
C GLN A 139 -3.33 -0.50 -10.67
N ALA A 140 -3.09 -1.81 -10.75
CA ALA A 140 -3.88 -2.72 -11.57
C ALA A 140 -5.37 -2.68 -11.18
N LEU A 141 -5.67 -2.71 -9.88
CA LEU A 141 -7.03 -2.62 -9.35
C LEU A 141 -7.69 -1.28 -9.68
N SER A 142 -6.99 -0.16 -9.50
CA SER A 142 -7.56 1.15 -9.82
C SER A 142 -7.91 1.28 -11.30
N VAL A 143 -7.07 0.74 -12.19
CA VAL A 143 -7.31 0.76 -13.64
C VAL A 143 -8.48 -0.13 -14.03
N SER A 144 -8.60 -1.32 -13.42
CA SER A 144 -9.73 -2.23 -13.69
C SER A 144 -11.06 -1.59 -13.29
N LEU A 145 -11.07 -0.79 -12.22
CA LEU A 145 -12.23 -0.05 -11.75
C LEU A 145 -12.52 1.23 -12.56
N ALA A 146 -11.50 1.93 -13.06
CA ALA A 146 -11.66 3.31 -13.53
C ALA A 146 -12.44 3.47 -14.85
N LEU A 147 -12.30 2.57 -15.81
CA LEU A 147 -12.99 2.66 -17.11
C LEU A 147 -13.19 1.28 -17.76
N GLY A 148 -12.93 0.20 -17.01
CA GLY A 148 -12.94 -1.16 -17.56
C GLY A 148 -11.84 -1.41 -18.60
N ASP A 149 -10.73 -0.67 -18.55
CA ASP A 149 -9.56 -0.90 -19.42
C ASP A 149 -8.79 -2.14 -18.94
N ILE A 150 -9.38 -3.30 -19.22
CA ILE A 150 -8.89 -4.62 -18.80
C ILE A 150 -7.48 -4.87 -19.33
N GLU A 151 -7.16 -4.44 -20.56
CA GLU A 151 -5.83 -4.64 -21.15
C GLU A 151 -4.75 -3.85 -20.43
N ARG A 152 -5.04 -2.61 -20.02
CA ARG A 152 -4.11 -1.85 -19.19
C ARG A 152 -4.00 -2.44 -17.79
N ALA A 153 -5.09 -2.88 -17.16
CA ALA A 153 -5.04 -3.56 -15.86
C ALA A 153 -4.21 -4.86 -15.92
N ARG A 154 -4.37 -5.62 -17.00
CA ARG A 154 -3.57 -6.80 -17.36
C ARG A 154 -2.08 -6.47 -17.50
N ALA A 155 -1.74 -5.39 -18.19
CA ALA A 155 -0.36 -4.95 -18.35
C ALA A 155 0.27 -4.55 -17.01
N GLU A 156 -0.48 -3.91 -16.11
CA GLU A 156 -0.03 -3.55 -14.77
C GLU A 156 0.18 -4.78 -13.88
N ILE A 157 -0.81 -5.70 -13.80
CA ILE A 157 -0.69 -6.88 -12.94
C ILE A 157 0.43 -7.83 -13.40
N LYS A 158 0.72 -7.90 -14.70
CA LYS A 158 1.83 -8.69 -15.26
C LYS A 158 3.20 -8.25 -14.76
N LYS A 159 3.36 -7.00 -14.30
CA LYS A 159 4.62 -6.53 -13.71
C LYS A 159 4.99 -7.26 -12.41
N LEU A 160 4.03 -7.98 -11.82
CA LEU A 160 4.25 -8.79 -10.62
C LEU A 160 4.74 -10.20 -10.91
N LEU A 161 4.82 -10.61 -12.18
CA LEU A 161 5.30 -11.94 -12.57
C LEU A 161 6.85 -12.02 -12.52
N PRO A 162 7.42 -13.19 -12.16
CA PRO A 162 6.73 -14.37 -11.63
C PRO A 162 6.18 -14.10 -10.21
N PHE A 163 5.06 -14.72 -9.88
CA PHE A 163 4.54 -14.66 -8.50
C PHE A 163 5.46 -15.44 -7.57
N SER A 164 5.57 -14.95 -6.34
CA SER A 164 6.29 -15.65 -5.27
C SER A 164 5.38 -16.70 -4.61
N ASP A 165 5.96 -17.70 -3.93
CA ASP A 165 5.16 -18.72 -3.21
C ASP A 165 4.29 -18.13 -2.09
N ASN A 166 4.68 -16.95 -1.59
CA ASN A 166 3.95 -16.20 -0.56
C ASN A 166 3.21 -15.00 -1.16
N GLU A 167 2.81 -15.07 -2.43
CA GLU A 167 2.08 -13.99 -3.07
C GLU A 167 0.76 -13.72 -2.33
N ASP A 168 0.40 -12.44 -2.27
CA ASP A 168 -0.84 -12.03 -1.66
C ASP A 168 -2.06 -12.58 -2.43
N SER A 169 -2.99 -13.19 -1.72
CA SER A 169 -4.17 -13.82 -2.32
C SER A 169 -5.04 -12.84 -3.11
N ALA A 170 -5.12 -11.56 -2.70
CA ALA A 170 -5.86 -10.56 -3.45
C ALA A 170 -5.19 -10.23 -4.80
N THR A 171 -3.85 -10.32 -4.86
CA THR A 171 -3.10 -10.16 -6.11
C THR A 171 -3.39 -11.31 -7.07
N LEU A 172 -3.34 -12.55 -6.57
CA LEU A 172 -3.66 -13.74 -7.35
C LEU A 172 -5.12 -13.72 -7.82
N GLN A 173 -6.05 -13.35 -6.95
CA GLN A 173 -7.46 -13.22 -7.27
C GLN A 173 -7.69 -12.19 -8.39
N LEU A 174 -7.10 -10.99 -8.29
CA LEU A 174 -7.22 -9.98 -9.33
C LEU A 174 -6.61 -10.46 -10.65
N TYR A 175 -5.47 -11.16 -10.62
CA TYR A 175 -4.89 -11.76 -11.82
C TYR A 175 -5.84 -12.77 -12.46
N LEU A 176 -6.40 -13.69 -11.67
CA LEU A 176 -7.36 -14.68 -12.14
C LEU A 176 -8.61 -14.04 -12.73
N GLU A 177 -9.15 -12.99 -12.11
CA GLU A 177 -10.31 -12.25 -12.61
C GLU A 177 -10.01 -11.60 -13.97
N LEU A 178 -8.88 -10.90 -14.07
CA LEU A 178 -8.44 -10.23 -15.30
C LEU A 178 -8.19 -11.23 -16.44
N TYR A 179 -7.77 -12.46 -16.15
CA TYR A 179 -7.46 -13.49 -17.14
C TYR A 179 -8.48 -14.65 -17.19
N SER A 180 -9.62 -14.51 -16.53
CA SER A 180 -10.63 -15.58 -16.36
C SER A 180 -11.23 -16.11 -17.68
N VAL A 181 -11.08 -15.40 -18.79
CA VAL A 181 -11.51 -15.84 -20.12
C VAL A 181 -10.39 -16.55 -20.89
N ASP A 182 -9.13 -16.22 -20.62
CA ASP A 182 -7.96 -16.68 -21.37
C ASP A 182 -7.22 -17.85 -20.70
N LEU A 183 -7.50 -18.13 -19.42
CA LEU A 183 -6.86 -19.23 -18.69
C LEU A 183 -7.61 -20.54 -18.90
N SER A 184 -6.90 -21.54 -19.40
CA SER A 184 -7.37 -22.94 -19.39
C SER A 184 -7.59 -23.45 -17.96
N PHE A 185 -8.45 -24.45 -17.78
CA PHE A 185 -8.78 -25.00 -16.45
C PHE A 185 -7.53 -25.50 -15.69
N SER A 186 -6.56 -26.10 -16.39
CA SER A 186 -5.29 -26.55 -15.78
C SER A 186 -4.47 -25.40 -15.23
N THR A 187 -4.36 -24.28 -15.97
CA THR A 187 -3.60 -23.11 -15.52
C THR A 187 -4.22 -22.43 -14.28
N ARG A 188 -5.53 -22.55 -14.08
CA ARG A 188 -6.21 -22.03 -12.87
C ARG A 188 -5.90 -22.88 -11.64
N GLN A 189 -5.77 -24.19 -11.80
CA GLN A 189 -5.45 -25.11 -10.69
C GLN A 189 -4.01 -24.98 -10.19
N ASP A 190 -3.07 -24.62 -11.06
CA ASP A 190 -1.66 -24.47 -10.68
C ASP A 190 -1.41 -23.20 -9.86
N ILE A 191 -2.23 -22.16 -10.04
CA ILE A 191 -2.16 -20.90 -9.25
C ILE A 191 -2.73 -21.09 -7.83
N ASP A 192 -3.70 -22.00 -7.68
CA ASP A 192 -4.40 -22.29 -6.40
C ASP A 192 -3.68 -23.34 -5.53
N ARG A 193 -2.58 -23.93 -6.01
CA ARG A 193 -1.84 -24.98 -5.30
C ARG A 193 -0.47 -24.46 -4.86
N PRO A 194 -0.25 -24.21 -3.55
CA PRO A 194 1.12 -24.08 -3.06
C PRO A 194 1.81 -25.43 -3.31
N GLU A 195 2.91 -25.43 -4.05
CA GLU A 195 3.65 -26.64 -4.40
C GLU A 195 4.07 -27.40 -3.14
N THR A 196 3.34 -28.47 -2.82
CA THR A 196 3.94 -29.57 -2.08
C THR A 196 4.73 -30.42 -3.07
N THR A 197 6.06 -30.28 -2.99
CA THR A 197 7.09 -31.27 -3.32
C THR A 197 7.30 -31.67 -4.78
N GLY A 198 8.51 -31.42 -5.31
CA GLY A 198 9.11 -32.27 -6.35
C GLY A 198 9.51 -33.66 -5.81
N PRO A 199 10.17 -34.56 -6.57
CA PRO A 199 10.71 -34.40 -7.93
C PRO A 199 10.27 -35.51 -8.92
N ASP A 200 10.89 -35.50 -10.11
CA ASP A 200 10.93 -36.53 -11.17
C ASP A 200 9.74 -36.65 -12.14
N LEU A 201 9.94 -36.13 -13.35
CA LEU A 201 9.40 -36.73 -14.57
C LEU A 201 10.55 -36.98 -15.55
N LYS A 202 10.99 -38.24 -15.56
CA LYS A 202 11.79 -38.82 -16.64
C LYS A 202 10.98 -38.77 -17.94
N LEU A 203 11.60 -38.20 -18.96
CA LEU A 203 11.19 -38.31 -20.35
C LEU A 203 11.21 -39.78 -20.79
N VAL A 204 10.07 -40.27 -21.27
CA VAL A 204 9.95 -41.27 -22.35
C VAL A 204 8.82 -40.82 -23.26
#